data_AF-A0A7V9SNY6-F1
#
_entry.id   AF-A0A7V9SNY6-F1
#
_cell.length_a   1.000
_cell.length_b   1.000
_cell.length_c   1.000
_cell.angle_alpha   90.00
_cell.angle_beta   90.00
_cell.angle_gamma   90.00
#
_symmetry.space_group_name_H-M   'P 1'
#
loop_
_entity.id
_entity.type
_entity.pdbx_description
1 polymer ?
#
loop_
_entity_poly.entity_id
_entity_poly.type
_entity_poly.pdbx_seq_one_letter_code
_entity_poly.pdbx_strand_id
1 'polypeptide(L)'
;PAQSFDPEDTNTDAGVLGAATSEDAEVVCPPHRWYAVPMAPPMAAAALGRDAFTTDDLAREVVASWPADDSTADIGLVETAGGAWSPQASDGKHAGDFADVLGADAVLLVADAGLGVINAVRGAMAAFGTTRSVVVMLNRFDENNALHVANRDWLVQVDHFTVADDVSEAASALSAI
;
A
#
# COMPACT_ATOMS: atom_id res chain seq x y z
N PRO A 1 -7.97 5.88 -3.17
CA PRO A 1 -6.51 6.16 -3.23
C PRO A 1 -6.22 7.21 -4.30
N ALA A 2 -4.96 7.61 -4.51
CA ALA A 2 -4.54 8.45 -5.63
C ALA A 2 -3.34 7.83 -6.33
N GLN A 3 -3.19 8.09 -7.64
CA GLN A 3 -2.10 7.53 -8.43
C GLN A 3 -1.44 8.57 -9.33
N SER A 4 -0.15 8.38 -9.52
CA SER A 4 0.72 9.21 -10.34
C SER A 4 1.59 8.29 -11.19
N PHE A 5 1.60 8.48 -12.51
CA PHE A 5 2.23 7.55 -13.45
C PHE A 5 2.94 8.29 -14.58
N ASP A 6 3.88 7.60 -15.24
CA ASP A 6 4.48 8.11 -16.46
C ASP A 6 3.45 8.02 -17.61
N PRO A 7 3.22 9.07 -18.41
CA PRO A 7 2.33 8.99 -19.56
C PRO A 7 2.66 7.88 -20.58
N GLU A 8 3.91 7.39 -20.59
CA GLU A 8 4.34 6.26 -21.42
C GLU A 8 4.07 4.89 -20.78
N ASP A 9 3.67 4.83 -19.50
CA ASP A 9 3.32 3.59 -18.83
C ASP A 9 2.08 2.96 -19.49
N THR A 10 2.22 1.69 -19.86
CA THR A 10 1.15 0.93 -20.53
C THR A 10 0.11 0.39 -19.57
N ASN A 11 0.42 0.33 -18.27
CA ASN A 11 -0.48 -0.08 -17.20
C ASN A 11 -0.33 0.86 -16.01
N THR A 12 -1.45 1.36 -15.49
CA THR A 12 -1.49 2.09 -14.22
C THR A 12 -1.76 1.12 -13.06
N ASP A 13 -1.43 1.51 -11.83
CA ASP A 13 -1.68 0.70 -10.64
C ASP A 13 -3.17 0.35 -10.53
N ALA A 14 -4.06 1.31 -10.76
CA ALA A 14 -5.51 1.05 -10.78
C ALA A 14 -5.93 0.08 -11.89
N GLY A 15 -5.25 0.10 -13.04
CA GLY A 15 -5.49 -0.86 -14.13
C GLY A 15 -5.07 -2.28 -13.74
N VAL A 16 -3.93 -2.44 -13.07
CA VAL A 16 -3.44 -3.74 -12.57
C VAL A 16 -4.38 -4.29 -11.50
N LEU A 17 -4.76 -3.45 -10.53
CA LEU A 17 -5.68 -3.83 -9.45
C LEU A 17 -7.07 -4.18 -10.00
N GLY A 18 -7.64 -3.33 -10.86
CA GLY A 18 -8.96 -3.59 -11.45
C GLY A 18 -8.99 -4.90 -12.25
N ALA A 19 -7.92 -5.22 -12.98
CA ALA A 19 -7.79 -6.51 -13.65
C ALA A 19 -7.73 -7.69 -12.67
N ALA A 20 -7.09 -7.52 -11.51
CA ALA A 20 -6.98 -8.56 -10.49
C ALA A 20 -8.28 -8.79 -9.71
N THR A 21 -9.07 -7.73 -9.49
CA THR A 21 -10.33 -7.79 -8.72
C THR A 21 -11.58 -7.86 -9.60
N SER A 22 -11.42 -7.79 -10.92
CA SER A 22 -12.53 -7.62 -11.87
C SER A 22 -13.35 -6.34 -11.66
N GLU A 23 -12.73 -5.31 -11.09
CA GLU A 23 -13.29 -3.97 -10.93
C GLU A 23 -12.90 -3.06 -12.10
N ASP A 24 -13.71 -2.03 -12.35
CA ASP A 24 -13.30 -0.95 -13.25
C ASP A 24 -12.14 -0.17 -12.60
N ALA A 25 -11.08 0.11 -13.36
CA ALA A 25 -9.94 0.89 -12.88
C ALA A 25 -10.36 2.28 -12.38
N GLU A 26 -11.40 2.88 -12.98
CA GLU A 26 -11.97 4.16 -12.56
C GLU A 26 -12.77 4.06 -11.24
N VAL A 27 -13.15 2.84 -10.82
CA VAL A 27 -13.73 2.58 -9.49
C VAL A 27 -12.62 2.39 -8.46
N VAL A 28 -11.57 1.62 -8.79
CA VAL A 28 -10.39 1.42 -7.92
C VAL A 28 -9.73 2.75 -7.57
N CYS A 29 -9.57 3.62 -8.57
CA CYS A 29 -9.09 4.98 -8.39
C CYS A 29 -9.93 5.90 -9.28
N PRO A 30 -10.61 6.92 -8.75
CA PRO A 30 -11.45 7.79 -9.56
C PRO A 30 -10.61 8.72 -10.45
N PRO A 31 -11.03 9.03 -11.70
CA PRO A 31 -10.22 9.78 -12.67
C PRO A 31 -9.66 11.13 -12.18
N HIS A 32 -10.35 11.82 -11.26
CA HIS A 32 -9.85 13.08 -10.70
C HIS A 32 -8.58 12.90 -9.83
N ARG A 33 -8.28 11.67 -9.40
CA ARG A 33 -7.08 11.27 -8.64
C ARG A 33 -5.98 10.63 -9.51
N TRP A 34 -6.09 10.73 -10.83
CA TRP A 34 -5.11 10.23 -11.79
C TRP A 34 -4.21 11.36 -12.28
N TYR A 35 -2.92 11.27 -12.00
CA TYR A 35 -1.95 12.30 -12.38
C TYR A 35 -0.90 11.71 -13.33
N ALA A 36 -0.95 12.07 -14.62
CA ALA A 36 0.02 11.62 -15.63
C ALA A 36 1.35 12.42 -15.53
N VAL A 37 1.93 12.42 -14.33
CA VAL A 37 3.22 13.02 -13.98
C VAL A 37 3.86 12.13 -12.89
N PRO A 38 5.08 11.59 -13.09
CA PRO A 38 5.71 10.66 -12.17
C PRO A 38 6.31 11.38 -10.96
N MET A 39 5.44 11.90 -10.10
CA MET A 39 5.76 12.57 -8.83
C MET A 39 4.80 12.09 -7.75
N ALA A 40 5.15 12.22 -6.47
CA ALA A 40 4.20 11.92 -5.40
C ALA A 40 2.85 12.63 -5.62
N PRO A 41 1.70 11.99 -5.33
CA PRO A 41 0.38 12.51 -5.68
C PRO A 41 0.12 14.00 -5.36
N PRO A 42 0.47 14.56 -4.18
CA PRO A 42 0.28 15.98 -3.92
C PRO A 42 1.15 16.89 -4.80
N MET A 43 2.37 16.46 -5.14
CA MET A 43 3.25 17.19 -6.05
C MET A 43 2.75 17.14 -7.48
N ALA A 44 2.26 15.97 -7.92
CA ALA A 44 1.70 15.79 -9.25
C ALA A 44 0.44 16.63 -9.46
N ALA A 45 -0.45 16.69 -8.46
CA ALA A 45 -1.62 17.57 -8.47
C ALA A 45 -1.22 19.05 -8.61
N ALA A 46 -0.26 19.50 -7.81
CA ALA A 46 0.26 20.87 -7.87
C ALA A 46 0.89 21.19 -9.24
N ALA A 47 1.71 20.29 -9.79
CA ALA A 47 2.36 20.45 -11.09
C ALA A 47 1.35 20.56 -12.24
N LEU A 48 0.22 19.85 -12.14
CA LEU A 48 -0.88 19.89 -13.10
C LEU A 48 -1.85 21.06 -12.88
N GLY A 49 -1.66 21.87 -11.84
CA GLY A 49 -2.58 22.96 -11.47
C GLY A 49 -3.95 22.46 -10.99
N ARG A 50 -4.02 21.25 -10.43
CA ARG A 50 -5.25 20.68 -9.86
C ARG A 50 -5.41 21.05 -8.39
N ASP A 51 -6.63 20.92 -7.90
CA ASP A 51 -6.95 21.19 -6.50
C ASP A 51 -6.16 20.30 -5.55
N ALA A 52 -5.68 20.91 -4.46
CA ALA A 52 -5.08 20.18 -3.36
C ALA A 52 -6.12 19.30 -2.65
N PHE A 53 -5.66 18.23 -2.03
CA PHE A 53 -6.49 17.27 -1.29
C PHE A 53 -5.77 16.78 -0.05
N THR A 54 -6.52 16.31 0.94
CA THR A 54 -6.02 15.81 2.22
C THR A 54 -6.18 14.29 2.33
N THR A 55 -5.58 13.66 3.33
CA THR A 55 -5.84 12.23 3.59
C THR A 55 -7.30 11.98 3.98
N ASP A 56 -7.95 12.96 4.61
CA ASP A 56 -9.38 12.86 4.98
C ASP A 56 -10.25 12.86 3.73
N ASP A 57 -9.85 13.58 2.66
CA ASP A 57 -10.52 13.50 1.37
C ASP A 57 -10.37 12.13 0.73
N LEU A 58 -9.16 11.58 0.73
CA LEU A 58 -8.91 10.24 0.21
C LEU A 58 -9.70 9.18 0.97
N ALA A 59 -9.73 9.24 2.30
CA ALA A 59 -10.43 8.26 3.12
C ALA A 59 -11.94 8.30 2.86
N ARG A 60 -12.51 9.50 2.74
CA ARG A 60 -13.93 9.68 2.40
C ARG A 60 -14.26 9.15 1.02
N GLU A 61 -13.41 9.39 0.03
CA GLU A 61 -13.58 8.87 -1.33
C GLU A 61 -13.50 7.33 -1.37
N VAL A 62 -12.54 6.74 -0.65
CA VAL A 62 -12.43 5.28 -0.50
C VAL A 62 -13.66 4.71 0.20
N VAL A 63 -14.10 5.31 1.31
CA VAL A 63 -15.28 4.83 2.04
C VAL A 63 -16.53 4.88 1.15
N ALA A 64 -16.64 5.91 0.31
CA ALA A 64 -17.74 6.06 -0.63
C ALA A 64 -17.67 5.12 -1.84
N SER A 65 -16.52 4.49 -2.11
CA SER A 65 -16.36 3.55 -3.24
C SER A 65 -16.73 2.11 -2.90
N TRP A 66 -16.82 1.75 -1.60
CA TRP A 66 -17.28 0.41 -1.22
C TRP A 66 -18.74 0.18 -1.61
N PRO A 67 -19.12 -1.08 -1.96
CA PRO A 67 -20.51 -1.43 -2.19
C PRO A 67 -21.42 -1.02 -1.03
N ALA A 68 -22.52 -0.34 -1.34
CA ALA A 68 -23.46 0.19 -0.34
C ALA A 68 -24.57 -0.79 0.07
N ASP A 69 -24.70 -1.92 -0.63
CA ASP A 69 -25.64 -2.98 -0.28
C ASP A 69 -24.99 -4.01 0.67
N ASP A 70 -25.78 -4.93 1.24
CA ASP A 70 -25.31 -5.99 2.14
C ASP A 70 -24.33 -6.99 1.45
N SER A 71 -23.87 -6.72 0.22
CA SER A 71 -22.73 -7.40 -0.40
C SER A 71 -21.41 -6.78 0.07
N THR A 72 -21.21 -6.73 1.38
CA THR A 72 -19.93 -6.28 1.94
C THR A 72 -18.84 -7.25 1.52
N ALA A 73 -17.78 -6.75 0.88
CA ALA A 73 -16.56 -7.52 0.74
C ALA A 73 -16.06 -7.89 2.15
N ASP A 74 -15.75 -9.16 2.38
CA ASP A 74 -15.22 -9.62 3.68
C ASP A 74 -13.87 -8.94 4.00
N ILE A 75 -13.11 -8.57 2.96
CA ILE A 75 -11.81 -7.92 3.04
C ILE A 75 -11.77 -6.75 2.06
N GLY A 76 -11.43 -5.57 2.57
CA GLY A 76 -11.13 -4.40 1.77
C GLY A 76 -9.63 -4.14 1.67
N LEU A 77 -9.10 -4.00 0.45
CA LEU A 77 -7.70 -3.64 0.22
C LEU A 77 -7.60 -2.23 -0.36
N VAL A 78 -6.67 -1.44 0.18
CA VAL A 78 -6.37 -0.08 -0.32
C VAL A 78 -4.88 0.05 -0.54
N GLU A 79 -4.46 0.20 -1.79
CA GLU A 79 -3.07 0.46 -2.13
C GLU A 79 -2.72 1.94 -1.91
N THR A 80 -1.65 2.19 -1.15
CA THR A 80 -1.08 3.53 -0.94
C THR A 80 -0.11 3.89 -2.05
N ALA A 81 0.09 5.18 -2.31
CA ALA A 81 1.05 5.62 -3.31
C ALA A 81 2.47 5.76 -2.73
N GLY A 82 3.44 5.07 -3.33
CA GLY A 82 4.85 5.14 -2.91
C GLY A 82 5.16 4.32 -1.66
N GLY A 83 6.22 4.72 -0.93
CA GLY A 83 6.68 4.01 0.27
C GLY A 83 5.96 4.44 1.54
N ALA A 84 6.26 3.78 2.66
CA ALA A 84 5.61 4.01 3.96
C ALA A 84 5.65 5.47 4.43
N TRP A 85 6.72 6.20 4.08
CA TRP A 85 6.94 7.62 4.42
C TRP A 85 6.62 8.59 3.27
N SER A 86 6.10 8.10 2.15
CA SER A 86 5.69 8.96 1.02
C SER A 86 4.43 9.75 1.39
N PRO A 87 4.37 11.05 1.06
CA PRO A 87 3.19 11.86 1.34
C PRO A 87 2.03 11.39 0.47
N GLN A 88 0.93 10.99 1.12
CA GLN A 88 -0.27 10.53 0.42
C GLN A 88 -1.10 11.70 -0.11
N ALA A 89 -1.03 12.85 0.56
CA ALA A 89 -1.83 14.03 0.25
C ALA A 89 -1.10 15.34 0.65
N SER A 90 -1.73 16.49 0.40
CA SER A 90 -1.10 17.82 0.55
C SER A 90 -0.88 18.26 2.00
N ASP A 91 -1.50 17.57 2.96
CA ASP A 91 -1.26 17.72 4.40
C ASP A 91 0.05 17.06 4.88
N GLY A 92 0.79 16.41 3.98
CA GLY A 92 2.11 15.82 4.25
C GLY A 92 2.08 14.51 5.02
N LYS A 93 0.89 13.97 5.29
CA LYS A 93 0.68 12.71 5.99
C LYS A 93 1.14 11.51 5.17
N HIS A 94 1.73 10.53 5.86
CA HIS A 94 2.29 9.34 5.24
C HIS A 94 1.31 8.15 5.27
N ALA A 95 1.74 6.97 4.81
CA ALA A 95 0.86 5.80 4.67
C ALA A 95 0.20 5.38 5.99
N GLY A 96 0.95 5.41 7.11
CA GLY A 96 0.39 5.13 8.44
C GLY A 96 -0.68 6.11 8.91
N ASP A 97 -0.49 7.42 8.73
CA ASP A 97 -1.52 8.42 9.04
C ASP A 97 -2.78 8.20 8.20
N PHE A 98 -2.62 7.84 6.93
CA PHE A 98 -3.75 7.54 6.05
C PHE A 98 -4.48 6.25 6.49
N ALA A 99 -3.74 5.22 6.89
CA ALA A 99 -4.32 4.00 7.46
C ALA A 99 -5.10 4.28 8.76
N ASP A 100 -4.63 5.22 9.60
CA ASP A 100 -5.34 5.67 10.79
C ASP A 100 -6.66 6.37 10.45
N VAL A 101 -6.64 7.30 9.49
CA VAL A 101 -7.84 8.03 9.07
C VAL A 101 -8.85 7.09 8.40
N LEU A 102 -8.38 6.12 7.61
CA LEU A 102 -9.22 5.11 6.98
C LEU A 102 -9.83 4.13 8.00
N GLY A 103 -9.21 3.99 9.17
CA GLY A 103 -9.61 3.00 10.16
C GLY A 103 -9.21 1.58 9.78
N ALA A 104 -8.09 1.40 9.09
CA ALA A 104 -7.63 0.09 8.63
C ALA A 104 -7.29 -0.84 9.82
N ASP A 105 -7.72 -2.10 9.75
CA ASP A 105 -7.47 -3.13 10.77
C ASP A 105 -6.01 -3.62 10.76
N ALA A 106 -5.41 -3.69 9.58
CA ALA A 106 -4.07 -4.22 9.36
C ALA A 106 -3.33 -3.50 8.22
N VAL A 107 -2.01 -3.71 8.14
CA VAL A 107 -1.16 -3.26 7.04
C VAL A 107 -0.41 -4.44 6.45
N LEU A 108 -0.43 -4.55 5.13
CA LEU A 108 0.49 -5.41 4.38
C LEU A 108 1.70 -4.57 3.92
N LEU A 109 2.82 -4.71 4.60
CA LEU A 109 4.07 -4.03 4.24
C LEU A 109 4.83 -4.87 3.21
N VAL A 110 4.71 -4.50 1.94
CA VAL A 110 5.42 -5.17 0.84
C VAL A 110 6.85 -4.65 0.73
N ALA A 111 7.84 -5.54 0.81
CA ALA A 111 9.26 -5.22 0.68
C ALA A 111 9.96 -6.21 -0.25
N ASP A 112 11.08 -5.79 -0.86
CA ASP A 112 11.96 -6.71 -1.59
C ASP A 112 12.68 -7.65 -0.60
N ALA A 113 13.02 -8.88 -1.01
CA ALA A 113 13.73 -9.84 -0.14
C ALA A 113 15.27 -9.65 -0.08
N GLY A 114 15.82 -8.77 -0.92
CA GLY A 114 17.25 -8.62 -1.16
C GLY A 114 18.03 -7.79 -0.14
N LEU A 115 19.23 -7.38 -0.53
CA LEU A 115 20.15 -6.63 0.33
C LEU A 115 19.52 -5.31 0.78
N GLY A 116 19.56 -5.05 2.10
CA GLY A 116 19.05 -3.82 2.71
C GLY A 116 17.62 -3.92 3.23
N VAL A 117 16.91 -5.02 2.98
CA VAL A 117 15.52 -5.22 3.43
C VAL A 117 15.35 -5.06 4.95
N ILE A 118 16.28 -5.54 5.76
CA ILE A 118 16.18 -5.43 7.22
C ILE A 118 16.08 -3.96 7.65
N ASN A 119 16.93 -3.09 7.08
CA ASN A 119 16.87 -1.66 7.35
C ASN A 119 15.59 -1.03 6.79
N ALA A 120 15.20 -1.40 5.57
CA ALA A 120 14.02 -0.86 4.90
C ALA A 120 12.73 -1.19 5.68
N VAL A 121 12.55 -2.45 6.09
CA VAL A 121 11.40 -2.91 6.87
C VAL A 121 11.36 -2.21 8.23
N ARG A 122 12.46 -2.19 8.99
CA ARG A 122 12.51 -1.48 10.28
C ARG A 122 12.16 0.00 10.15
N GLY A 123 12.68 0.67 9.12
CA GLY A 123 12.37 2.07 8.84
C GLY A 123 10.90 2.28 8.46
N ALA A 124 10.32 1.39 7.66
CA ALA A 124 8.92 1.45 7.26
C ALA A 124 7.96 1.14 8.42
N MET A 125 8.29 0.19 9.29
CA MET A 125 7.50 -0.16 10.48
C MET A 125 7.26 1.06 11.38
N ALA A 126 8.25 1.97 11.49
CA ALA A 126 8.11 3.19 12.27
C ALA A 126 6.99 4.12 11.78
N ALA A 127 6.58 4.02 10.50
CA ALA A 127 5.46 4.82 9.96
C ALA A 127 4.09 4.33 10.46
N PHE A 128 3.96 3.08 10.90
CA PHE A 128 2.67 2.47 11.25
C PHE A 128 2.42 2.37 12.76
N GLY A 129 3.35 2.86 13.57
CA GLY A 129 3.25 2.81 15.03
C GLY A 129 3.31 1.38 15.58
N THR A 130 2.87 1.20 16.84
CA THR A 130 2.92 -0.10 17.53
C THR A 130 1.55 -0.74 17.77
N THR A 131 0.47 -0.05 17.39
CA THR A 131 -0.91 -0.47 17.71
C THR A 131 -1.58 -1.24 16.59
N ARG A 132 -1.08 -1.12 15.35
CA ARG A 132 -1.66 -1.80 14.19
C ARG A 132 -0.88 -3.07 13.87
N SER A 133 -1.61 -4.13 13.52
CA SER A 133 -1.02 -5.36 13.02
C SER A 133 -0.37 -5.10 11.66
N VAL A 134 0.91 -5.42 11.53
CA VAL A 134 1.65 -5.32 10.27
C VAL A 134 2.15 -6.70 9.88
N VAL A 135 1.78 -7.13 8.67
CA VAL A 135 2.31 -8.32 8.01
C VAL A 135 3.32 -7.86 6.97
N VAL A 136 4.57 -8.31 7.08
CA VAL A 136 5.62 -8.02 6.09
C VAL A 136 5.57 -9.07 5.00
N MET A 137 5.37 -8.67 3.75
CA MET A 137 5.46 -9.56 2.58
C MET A 137 6.79 -9.35 1.88
N LEU A 138 7.65 -10.37 1.88
CA LEU A 138 8.90 -10.38 1.12
C LEU A 138 8.61 -10.73 -0.34
N ASN A 139 8.35 -9.72 -1.15
CA ASN A 139 8.06 -9.88 -2.56
C ASN A 139 9.27 -10.46 -3.32
N ARG A 140 8.99 -11.35 -4.29
CA ARG A 140 9.99 -12.05 -5.11
C ARG A 140 11.03 -12.81 -4.27
N PHE A 141 10.60 -13.33 -3.13
CA PHE A 141 11.42 -14.22 -2.32
C PHE A 141 11.85 -15.44 -3.16
N ASP A 142 13.07 -15.91 -2.88
CA ASP A 142 13.65 -17.08 -3.55
C ASP A 142 14.32 -17.92 -2.48
N GLU A 143 13.73 -19.08 -2.20
CA GLU A 143 14.22 -20.03 -1.20
C GLU A 143 15.63 -20.55 -1.50
N ASN A 144 16.05 -20.53 -2.77
CA ASN A 144 17.37 -20.94 -3.19
C ASN A 144 18.42 -19.82 -3.04
N ASN A 145 17.98 -18.62 -2.72
CA ASN A 145 18.86 -17.49 -2.44
C ASN A 145 19.14 -17.40 -0.93
N ALA A 146 20.36 -17.77 -0.55
CA ALA A 146 20.80 -17.77 0.85
C ALA A 146 20.66 -16.40 1.55
N LEU A 147 20.75 -15.29 0.80
CA LEU A 147 20.55 -13.96 1.37
C LEU A 147 19.08 -13.71 1.71
N HIS A 148 18.15 -14.13 0.85
CA HIS A 148 16.72 -13.96 1.08
C HIS A 148 16.31 -14.73 2.35
N VAL A 149 16.73 -15.99 2.46
CA VAL A 149 16.49 -16.83 3.64
C VAL A 149 17.06 -16.19 4.90
N ALA A 150 18.32 -15.73 4.87
CA ALA A 150 18.94 -15.08 6.03
C ALA A 150 18.22 -13.78 6.45
N ASN A 151 17.74 -12.99 5.49
CA ASN A 151 16.97 -11.78 5.76
C ASN A 151 15.61 -12.09 6.41
N ARG A 152 14.87 -13.06 5.85
CA ARG A 152 13.60 -13.54 6.41
C ARG A 152 13.79 -14.04 7.83
N ASP A 153 14.77 -14.92 8.03
CA ASP A 153 15.07 -15.48 9.35
C ASP A 153 15.43 -14.40 10.35
N TRP A 154 16.16 -13.36 9.96
CA TRP A 154 16.44 -12.24 10.84
C TRP A 154 15.17 -11.48 11.23
N LEU A 155 14.34 -11.11 10.26
CA LEU A 155 13.09 -10.38 10.52
C LEU A 155 12.13 -11.16 11.43
N VAL A 156 12.09 -12.49 11.30
CA VAL A 156 11.24 -13.36 12.12
C VAL A 156 11.87 -13.63 13.48
N GLN A 157 13.12 -14.08 13.53
CA GLN A 157 13.72 -14.65 14.75
C GLN A 157 14.32 -13.59 15.66
N VAL A 158 14.79 -12.47 15.09
CA VAL A 158 15.44 -11.39 15.85
C VAL A 158 14.49 -10.21 16.04
N ASP A 159 13.81 -9.77 14.98
CA ASP A 159 12.89 -8.63 15.07
C ASP A 159 11.48 -9.03 15.49
N HIS A 160 11.15 -10.32 15.47
CA HIS A 160 9.84 -10.86 15.85
C HIS A 160 8.68 -10.28 15.05
N PHE A 161 8.93 -9.91 13.79
CA PHE A 161 7.88 -9.48 12.88
C PHE A 161 7.11 -10.67 12.30
N THR A 162 5.84 -10.46 12.00
CA THR A 162 5.04 -11.37 11.17
C THR A 162 5.50 -11.19 9.72
N VAL A 163 6.13 -12.22 9.17
CA VAL A 163 6.70 -12.19 7.81
C VAL A 163 6.12 -13.32 7.00
N ALA A 164 5.63 -12.99 5.80
CA ALA A 164 5.26 -13.93 4.76
C ALA A 164 6.23 -13.80 3.58
N ASP A 165 6.52 -14.91 2.91
CA ASP A 165 7.34 -14.94 1.68
C ASP A 165 6.58 -15.40 0.43
N ASP A 166 5.32 -15.82 0.61
CA ASP A 166 4.37 -16.06 -0.47
C ASP A 166 3.01 -15.39 -0.21
N VAL A 167 2.22 -15.24 -1.28
CA VAL A 167 0.93 -14.55 -1.24
C VAL A 167 -0.11 -15.30 -0.40
N SER A 168 -0.06 -16.63 -0.36
CA SER A 168 -1.01 -17.45 0.40
C SER A 168 -0.77 -17.32 1.90
N GLU A 169 0.49 -17.28 2.33
CA GLU A 169 0.87 -17.03 3.73
C GLU A 169 0.46 -15.63 4.14
N ALA A 170 0.75 -14.61 3.32
CA ALA A 170 0.37 -13.23 3.58
C ALA A 170 -1.16 -13.07 3.72
N ALA A 171 -1.93 -13.67 2.81
CA ALA A 171 -3.39 -13.65 2.86
C ALA A 171 -3.92 -14.36 4.11
N SER A 172 -3.35 -15.51 4.46
CA SER A 172 -3.76 -16.26 5.66
C SER A 172 -3.49 -15.47 6.94
N ALA A 173 -2.37 -14.76 7.01
CA ALA A 173 -2.02 -13.91 8.15
C ALA A 173 -2.96 -12.70 8.28
N LEU A 174 -3.31 -12.04 7.16
CA LEU A 174 -4.23 -10.91 7.15
C LEU A 174 -5.65 -11.32 7.56
N SER A 175 -6.17 -12.43 7.04
CA SER A 175 -7.52 -12.92 7.34
C SER A 175 -7.70 -13.46 8.77
N ALA A 176 -6.61 -13.60 9.52
CA ALA A 176 -6.63 -14.10 10.91
C ALA A 176 -6.70 -12.97 11.96
N ILE A 177 -6.65 -11.70 11.52
CA ILE A 177 -6.76 -10.50 12.36
C ILE A 177 -8.24 -10.18 12.59
#